data_AF-A0A1I4UQZ4-F1
#
_entry.id   AF-A0A1I4UQZ4-F1
#
_cell.length_a   1.000
_cell.length_b   1.000
_cell.length_c   1.000
_cell.angle_alpha   90.00
_cell.angle_beta   90.00
_cell.angle_gamma   90.00
#
_symmetry.space_group_name_H-M   'P 1'
#
loop_
_entity.id
_entity.type
_entity.pdbx_description
1 polymer ?
#
loop_
_entity_poly.entity_id
_entity_poly.type
_entity_poly.pdbx_seq_one_letter_code
_entity_poly.pdbx_strand_id
1 'polypeptide(L)'
;MRSRSHDEAMAELFRDDPAFALDLINNILEDGEQAELLIVLRQMALALGGMQAVAEQANLNPTQLYRTLSATGNPALSSFSSILRAMGLRLAVQPLSTPVLPPALSTASAMP
;
A
#
# COMPACT_ATOMS: atom_id res chain seq x y z
N MET A 1 9.00 -11.84 -20.43
CA MET A 1 7.75 -12.64 -20.32
C MET A 1 7.50 -13.20 -18.92
N ARG A 2 8.51 -13.40 -18.06
CA ARG A 2 8.33 -13.91 -16.68
C ARG A 2 7.55 -12.99 -15.72
N SER A 3 7.58 -11.67 -15.94
CA SER A 3 6.93 -10.69 -15.08
C SER A 3 5.41 -10.71 -15.20
N ARG A 4 4.87 -10.87 -16.42
CA ARG A 4 3.42 -10.92 -16.64
C ARG A 4 2.79 -12.17 -16.03
N SER A 5 3.44 -13.33 -16.15
CA SER A 5 2.98 -14.57 -15.51
C SER A 5 3.06 -14.50 -13.99
N HIS A 6 4.07 -13.81 -13.44
CA HIS A 6 4.18 -13.62 -12.00
C HIS A 6 3.09 -12.68 -11.46
N ASP A 7 2.81 -11.59 -12.18
CA ASP A 7 1.75 -10.66 -11.79
C ASP A 7 0.36 -11.30 -11.85
N GLU A 8 0.09 -12.13 -12.86
CA GLU A 8 -1.16 -12.88 -12.99
C GLU A 8 -1.34 -13.91 -11.88
N ALA A 9 -0.27 -14.64 -11.51
CA ALA A 9 -0.31 -15.60 -10.40
C ALA A 9 -0.57 -14.91 -9.04
N MET A 10 0.09 -13.78 -8.77
CA MET A 10 -0.17 -12.99 -7.56
C MET A 10 -1.58 -12.40 -7.54
N ALA A 11 -2.09 -11.99 -8.70
CA ALA A 11 -3.45 -11.49 -8.82
C ALA A 11 -4.52 -12.55 -8.55
N GLU A 12 -4.25 -13.82 -8.87
CA GLU A 12 -5.10 -14.95 -8.47
C GLU A 12 -5.07 -15.14 -6.96
N LEU A 13 -3.88 -15.17 -6.35
CA LEU A 13 -3.72 -15.28 -4.90
C LEU A 13 -4.47 -14.17 -4.15
N PHE A 14 -4.41 -12.92 -4.62
CA PHE A 14 -5.11 -11.81 -3.99
C PHE A 14 -6.63 -11.84 -4.18
N ARG A 15 -7.13 -12.49 -5.25
CA ARG A 15 -8.57 -12.73 -5.41
C ARG A 15 -9.07 -13.76 -4.40
N ASP A 16 -8.26 -14.78 -4.15
CA ASP A 16 -8.61 -15.87 -3.22
C ASP A 16 -8.45 -15.43 -1.75
N ASP A 17 -7.42 -14.64 -1.45
CA ASP A 17 -7.16 -14.09 -0.11
C ASP A 17 -6.89 -12.57 -0.14
N PRO A 18 -7.96 -11.75 -0.08
CA PRO A 18 -7.83 -10.30 0.01
C PRO A 18 -7.16 -9.82 1.31
N ALA A 19 -7.22 -10.59 2.41
CA ALA A 19 -6.61 -10.22 3.68
C ALA A 19 -5.08 -10.30 3.58
N PHE A 20 -4.56 -11.35 2.93
CA PHE A 20 -3.14 -11.46 2.63
C PHE A 20 -2.61 -10.29 1.79
N ALA A 21 -3.39 -9.82 0.81
CA ALA A 21 -3.00 -8.66 0.01
C ALA A 21 -2.84 -7.39 0.87
N LEU A 22 -3.75 -7.17 1.82
CA LEU A 22 -3.70 -6.04 2.76
C LEU A 22 -2.47 -6.13 3.68
N ASP A 23 -2.23 -7.29 4.27
CA ASP A 23 -1.09 -7.52 5.16
C ASP A 23 0.22 -7.30 4.42
N LEU A 24 0.33 -7.80 3.18
CA LEU A 24 1.51 -7.59 2.35
C LEU A 24 1.74 -6.11 2.03
N ILE A 25 0.69 -5.36 1.66
CA ILE A 25 0.79 -3.91 1.39
C ILE A 25 1.26 -3.16 2.65
N ASN A 26 0.71 -3.48 3.82
CA ASN A 26 1.10 -2.85 5.07
C ASN A 26 2.56 -3.16 5.45
N ASN A 27 2.98 -4.43 5.34
CA ASN A 27 4.37 -4.82 5.60
C ASN A 27 5.36 -4.08 4.69
N ILE A 28 5.01 -3.88 3.41
CA ILE A 28 5.85 -3.11 2.49
C ILE A 28 5.87 -1.62 2.85
N LEU A 29 4.75 -1.06 3.32
CA LEU A 29 4.70 0.33 3.77
C LEU A 29 5.50 0.57 5.06
N GLU A 30 5.66 -0.47 5.90
CA GLU A 30 6.43 -0.39 7.13
C GLU A 30 7.95 -0.39 6.87
N ASP A 31 8.46 -1.41 6.16
CA ASP A 31 9.91 -1.64 6.04
C ASP A 31 10.39 -1.90 4.59
N GLY A 32 9.48 -1.84 3.60
CA GLY A 32 9.75 -2.20 2.22
C GLY A 32 10.17 -1.03 1.33
N GLU A 33 10.45 -1.36 0.07
CA GLU A 33 10.82 -0.39 -0.96
C GLU A 33 9.60 0.09 -1.75
N GLN A 34 9.64 1.36 -2.20
CA GLN A 34 8.58 1.94 -3.04
C GLN A 34 8.30 1.09 -4.30
N ALA A 35 9.35 0.54 -4.91
CA ALA A 35 9.21 -0.28 -6.10
C ALA A 35 8.35 -1.54 -5.85
N GLU A 36 8.51 -2.17 -4.68
CA GLU A 36 7.75 -3.34 -4.29
C GLU A 36 6.27 -2.99 -4.07
N LEU A 37 6.01 -1.86 -3.40
CA LEU A 37 4.65 -1.37 -3.17
C LEU A 37 3.91 -1.17 -4.50
N LEU A 38 4.57 -0.53 -5.47
CA LEU A 38 3.97 -0.26 -6.78
C LEU A 38 3.72 -1.54 -7.59
N ILE A 39 4.60 -2.53 -7.47
CA ILE A 39 4.42 -3.85 -8.10
C ILE A 39 3.21 -4.57 -7.47
N VAL A 40 3.12 -4.61 -6.14
CA VAL A 40 2.00 -5.26 -5.44
C VAL A 40 0.68 -4.56 -5.73
N LEU A 41 0.64 -3.23 -5.79
CA LEU A 41 -0.56 -2.50 -6.20
C LEU A 41 -0.96 -2.78 -7.65
N ARG A 42 0.00 -3.00 -8.56
CA ARG A 42 -0.30 -3.45 -9.93
C ARG A 42 -0.95 -4.82 -9.94
N GLN A 43 -0.43 -5.75 -9.14
CA GLN A 43 -0.97 -7.11 -9.01
C GLN A 43 -2.37 -7.09 -8.39
N MET A 44 -2.60 -6.24 -7.38
CA MET A 44 -3.92 -6.00 -6.81
C MET A 44 -4.89 -5.39 -7.83
N ALA A 45 -4.43 -4.46 -8.68
CA ALA A 45 -5.26 -3.93 -9.75
C ALA A 45 -5.70 -5.02 -10.75
N LEU A 46 -4.82 -5.98 -11.05
CA LEU A 46 -5.17 -7.14 -11.87
C LEU A 46 -6.19 -8.06 -11.18
N ALA A 47 -6.10 -8.21 -9.86
CA ALA A 47 -7.05 -8.98 -9.06
C ALA A 47 -8.47 -8.36 -9.09
N LEU A 48 -8.56 -7.03 -9.13
CA LEU A 48 -9.81 -6.27 -9.05
C LEU A 48 -10.48 -6.00 -10.41
N GLY A 49 -10.28 -6.88 -11.39
CA GLY A 49 -10.87 -6.73 -12.73
C GLY A 49 -9.96 -6.04 -13.75
N GLY A 50 -8.69 -5.81 -13.41
CA GLY A 50 -7.68 -5.35 -14.35
C GLY A 50 -7.35 -3.86 -14.25
N MET A 51 -6.24 -3.51 -14.90
CA MET A 51 -5.72 -2.13 -14.91
C MET A 51 -6.69 -1.13 -15.55
N GLN A 52 -7.53 -1.56 -16.50
CA GLN A 52 -8.54 -0.68 -17.11
C GLN A 52 -9.64 -0.31 -16.11
N ALA A 53 -10.22 -1.31 -15.43
CA ALA A 53 -11.29 -1.08 -14.45
C ALA A 53 -10.83 -0.16 -13.31
N VAL A 54 -9.62 -0.40 -12.78
CA VAL A 54 -9.05 0.43 -11.71
C VAL A 54 -8.72 1.84 -12.21
N ALA A 55 -8.20 1.99 -13.43
CA ALA A 55 -7.91 3.31 -14.00
C ALA A 55 -9.19 4.15 -14.16
N GLU A 56 -10.27 3.56 -14.66
CA GLU A 56 -11.57 4.22 -14.78
C GLU A 56 -12.11 4.67 -13.42
N GLN A 57 -12.09 3.78 -12.42
CA GLN A 57 -12.54 4.09 -11.05
C GLN A 57 -11.66 5.14 -10.37
N ALA A 58 -10.36 5.15 -10.65
CA ALA A 58 -9.41 6.15 -10.14
C ALA A 58 -9.47 7.47 -10.91
N ASN A 59 -10.27 7.56 -11.98
CA ASN A 59 -10.31 8.68 -12.93
C ASN A 59 -8.91 9.00 -13.51
N LEU A 60 -8.18 7.95 -13.87
CA LEU A 60 -6.85 8.00 -14.48
C LEU A 60 -6.88 7.37 -15.87
N ASN A 61 -5.93 7.76 -16.73
CA ASN A 61 -5.72 7.07 -17.98
C ASN A 61 -5.07 5.69 -17.73
N PRO A 62 -5.53 4.58 -18.36
CA PRO A 62 -4.90 3.27 -18.20
C PRO A 62 -3.39 3.27 -18.46
N THR A 63 -2.92 3.96 -19.50
CA THR A 63 -1.49 4.10 -19.81
C THR A 63 -0.75 4.85 -18.70
N GLN A 64 -1.39 5.85 -18.08
CA GLN A 64 -0.84 6.55 -16.93
C GLN A 64 -0.74 5.60 -15.74
N LEU A 65 -1.79 4.80 -15.47
CA LEU A 65 -1.77 3.83 -14.38
C LEU A 65 -0.66 2.79 -14.54
N TYR A 66 -0.45 2.25 -15.75
CA TYR A 66 0.66 1.33 -16.03
C TYR A 66 2.04 1.94 -15.76
N ARG A 67 2.23 3.21 -16.10
CA ARG A 67 3.49 3.93 -15.81
C ARG A 67 3.64 4.21 -14.32
N THR A 68 2.55 4.61 -13.66
CA THR A 68 2.51 4.96 -12.25
C THR A 68 2.75 3.75 -11.35
N LEU A 69 2.21 2.58 -11.69
CA LEU A 69 2.40 1.32 -10.95
C LEU A 69 3.54 0.46 -11.53
N SER A 70 4.54 1.12 -12.13
CA SER A 70 5.79 0.47 -12.52
C SER A 70 6.79 0.53 -11.36
N ALA A 71 7.83 -0.31 -11.39
CA ALA A 71 8.86 -0.33 -10.35
C ALA A 71 9.59 1.02 -10.18
N THR A 72 9.63 1.83 -11.25
CA THR A 72 10.23 3.18 -11.26
C THR A 72 9.18 4.29 -11.24
N GLY A 73 7.92 3.94 -10.98
CA GLY A 73 6.81 4.88 -10.91
C GLY A 73 6.98 5.84 -9.74
N ASN A 74 6.50 7.07 -9.92
CA ASN A 74 6.45 8.07 -8.86
C ASN A 74 5.06 8.71 -8.85
N PRO A 75 4.04 8.03 -8.28
CA PRO A 75 2.71 8.60 -8.17
C PRO A 75 2.75 9.88 -7.34
N ALA A 76 2.10 10.93 -7.84
CA ALA A 76 1.71 12.03 -6.97
C ALA A 76 0.76 11.49 -5.88
N LEU A 77 0.81 12.05 -4.67
CA LEU A 77 -0.01 11.61 -3.53
C LEU A 77 -1.52 11.60 -3.86
N SER A 78 -1.98 12.54 -4.69
CA SER A 78 -3.35 12.59 -5.19
C SER A 78 -3.70 11.37 -6.03
N SER A 79 -2.89 11.03 -7.04
CA SER A 79 -3.06 9.82 -7.85
C SER A 79 -2.97 8.55 -7.01
N PHE A 80 -2.00 8.47 -6.10
CA PHE A 80 -1.86 7.33 -5.20
C PHE A 80 -3.12 7.11 -4.36
N SER A 81 -3.62 8.18 -3.75
CA SER A 81 -4.85 8.14 -2.95
C SER A 81 -6.07 7.75 -3.78
N SER A 82 -6.19 8.23 -5.02
CA SER A 82 -7.27 7.84 -5.94
C SER A 82 -7.19 6.36 -6.32
N ILE A 83 -6.00 5.83 -6.57
CA ILE A 83 -5.78 4.41 -6.88
C ILE A 83 -6.18 3.55 -5.69
N LEU A 84 -5.72 3.89 -4.48
CA LEU A 84 -6.12 3.17 -3.27
C LEU A 84 -7.65 3.18 -3.09
N ARG A 85 -8.31 4.33 -3.28
CA ARG A 85 -9.77 4.43 -3.18
C ARG A 85 -10.49 3.57 -4.22
N ALA A 86 -10.00 3.52 -5.46
CA ALA A 86 -10.54 2.63 -6.49
C ALA A 86 -10.44 1.15 -6.06
N MET A 87 -9.41 0.80 -5.30
CA MET A 87 -9.23 -0.53 -4.70
C MET A 87 -9.99 -0.75 -3.38
N GLY A 88 -10.77 0.23 -2.92
CA GLY A 88 -11.47 0.18 -1.62
C GLY A 88 -10.56 0.45 -0.40
N LEU A 89 -9.35 0.95 -0.62
CA LEU A 89 -8.34 1.20 0.41
C LEU A 89 -8.21 2.69 0.75
N ARG A 90 -7.59 2.96 1.90
CA ARG A 90 -7.23 4.33 2.33
C ARG A 90 -5.89 4.33 3.05
N LEU A 91 -5.16 5.43 2.96
CA LEU A 91 -4.02 5.70 3.82
C LEU A 91 -4.48 6.04 5.24
N ALA A 92 -3.74 5.54 6.23
CA ALA A 92 -3.88 5.90 7.63
C ALA A 92 -2.51 6.34 8.16
N VAL A 93 -2.50 7.40 8.97
CA VAL A 93 -1.29 7.86 9.65
C VAL A 93 -1.26 7.21 11.03
N GLN A 94 -0.16 6.52 11.34
CA GLN A 94 0.10 5.92 12.64
C GLN A 94 1.31 6.60 13.30
N PRO A 95 1.38 6.65 14.64
CA PRO A 95 2.60 7.10 15.31
C PRO A 95 3.75 6.15 14.94
N LEU A 96 4.87 6.70 14.49
CA LEU A 96 6.13 5.96 14.47
C LEU A 96 6.39 5.55 15.92
N SER A 97 6.48 4.25 16.20
CA SER A 97 6.71 3.68 17.54
C SER A 97 7.70 4.55 18.32
N THR A 98 7.16 5.48 19.11
CA THR A 98 7.95 6.38 19.93
C THR A 98 8.06 5.64 21.25
N PRO A 99 9.27 5.39 21.76
CA PRO A 99 9.44 4.62 22.99
C PRO A 99 8.58 5.28 24.06
N VAL A 100 7.81 4.46 24.76
CA VAL A 100 7.12 4.84 25.99
C VAL A 100 8.18 5.52 26.87
N LEU A 101 8.14 6.85 26.97
CA LEU A 101 8.87 7.51 28.03
C LEU A 101 8.16 7.04 29.32
N PRO A 102 8.81 6.25 30.19
CA PRO A 102 8.18 5.93 31.46
C PRO A 102 7.84 7.26 32.16
N PRO A 103 6.70 7.37 32.86
CA PRO A 103 6.39 8.56 33.63
C PRO A 103 7.59 8.84 34.53
N ALA A 104 8.22 10.01 34.32
CA ALA A 104 9.38 10.43 35.09
C ALA A 104 9.06 10.22 36.57
N LEU A 105 9.93 9.48 37.24
CA LEU A 105 9.90 9.24 38.68
C LEU A 105 9.59 10.56 39.38
N SER A 106 8.38 10.69 39.92
CA SER A 106 8.06 11.77 40.85
C SER A 106 8.72 11.43 42.18
N THR A 107 10.04 11.63 42.21
CA THR A 107 10.77 11.87 43.45
C THR A 107 10.41 13.27 43.92
N ALA A 108 9.39 13.40 44.77
CA ALA A 108 9.30 14.45 45.79
C ALA A 108 7.95 14.38 46.52
N SER A 109 7.91 13.72 47.67
CA SER A 109 7.73 14.47 48.91
C SER A 109 7.98 13.52 50.07
N ALA A 110 9.21 13.60 50.57
CA ALA A 110 9.52 13.19 51.92
C ALA A 110 8.83 14.16 52.89
N MET A 111 8.35 13.57 54.00
CA MET A 111 8.20 14.14 55.33
C MET A 111 6.92 14.95 55.64
N PRO A 112 6.49 14.94 56.92
CA PRO A 112 7.20 14.46 58.12
C PRO A 112 6.69 13.14 58.73
#